data_AF-A0AAE9A729-F1
#
_entry.id   AF-A0AAE9A729-F1
#
_cell.length_a   1.000
_cell.length_b   1.000
_cell.length_c   1.000
_cell.angle_alpha   90.00
_cell.angle_beta   90.00
_cell.angle_gamma   90.00
#
_symmetry.space_group_name_H-M   'P 1'
#
loop_
_entity.id
_entity.type
_entity.pdbx_description
1 polymer ?
#
loop_
_entity_poly.entity_id
_entity_poly.type
_entity_poly.pdbx_seq_one_letter_code
_entity_poly.pdbx_strand_id
1 'polypeptide(L)'
;MSWLVMDAFLEKTTSVVASLAYVSSYFCLCLLVVIAQHNNFLLTLVSAIRFLIYFCPNSEKHVTVTEKRLKWLKMIGYPFLIILDFFVLGTVLPQWSFFVFDALLVVSAFLYIPIVHSIRAVRYLPSIQANQPQRYIMWQLVSISVIKFVYIIYICLTDEQSERFVFYFRVIDAMAIPFLIQISYLGCNRRTMITVLQSFKCGNFWKVCCCPCIETNRIEPEVELAESTGLPLY
;
A
#
# COMPACT_ATOMS: atom_id res chain seq x y z
N MET A 1 -5.81 -53.20 19.74
CA MET A 1 -5.16 -53.03 18.43
C MET A 1 -5.82 -51.92 17.59
N SER A 2 -7.14 -51.77 17.60
CA SER A 2 -7.87 -50.69 16.90
C SER A 2 -7.53 -49.27 17.38
N TRP A 3 -7.43 -49.04 18.70
CA TRP A 3 -7.14 -47.72 19.28
C TRP A 3 -5.74 -47.19 18.89
N LEU A 4 -4.71 -48.04 18.95
CA LEU A 4 -3.34 -47.67 18.55
C LEU A 4 -3.22 -47.33 17.06
N VAL A 5 -4.00 -47.99 16.20
CA VAL A 5 -4.05 -47.67 14.76
C VAL A 5 -4.77 -46.33 14.52
N MET A 6 -5.80 -46.03 15.30
CA MET A 6 -6.50 -44.74 15.27
C MET A 6 -5.58 -43.60 15.71
N ASP A 7 -4.82 -43.78 16.79
CA ASP A 7 -3.89 -42.76 17.29
C ASP A 7 -2.76 -42.49 16.30
N ALA A 8 -2.15 -43.54 15.73
CA ALA A 8 -1.12 -43.39 14.69
C ALA A 8 -1.66 -42.71 13.41
N PHE A 9 -2.92 -42.97 13.04
CA PHE A 9 -3.56 -42.32 11.91
C PHE A 9 -3.84 -40.83 12.19
N LEU A 10 -4.28 -40.48 13.40
CA LEU A 10 -4.49 -39.10 13.82
C LEU A 10 -3.18 -38.31 13.89
N GLU A 11 -2.10 -38.90 14.42
CA GLU A 11 -0.77 -38.27 14.47
C GLU A 11 -0.21 -37.99 13.06
N LYS A 12 -0.37 -38.95 12.14
CA LYS A 12 0.05 -38.76 10.75
C LYS A 12 -0.81 -37.71 10.03
N THR A 13 -2.11 -37.68 10.28
CA THR A 13 -3.01 -36.69 9.67
C THR A 13 -2.71 -35.28 10.20
N THR A 14 -2.52 -35.12 11.51
CA THR A 14 -2.19 -33.83 12.14
C THR A 14 -0.84 -33.27 11.67
N SER A 15 0.18 -34.12 11.55
CA SER A 15 1.50 -33.71 11.01
C SER A 15 1.43 -33.28 9.54
N VAL A 16 0.67 -33.99 8.69
CA VAL A 16 0.45 -33.57 7.29
C VAL A 16 -0.27 -32.23 7.22
N VAL A 17 -1.35 -32.05 8.00
CA VAL A 17 -2.09 -30.77 8.06
C VAL A 17 -1.19 -29.63 8.54
N ALA A 18 -0.36 -29.85 9.56
CA ALA A 18 0.59 -28.86 10.04
C ALA A 18 1.62 -28.47 8.96
N SER A 19 2.14 -29.45 8.21
CA SER A 19 3.08 -29.19 7.12
C SER A 19 2.45 -28.38 5.98
N LEU A 20 1.20 -28.67 5.61
CA LEU A 20 0.47 -27.92 4.60
C LEU A 20 0.18 -26.49 5.05
N ALA A 21 -0.25 -26.30 6.30
CA ALA A 21 -0.46 -24.98 6.89
C ALA A 21 0.83 -24.16 6.90
N TYR A 22 1.95 -24.78 7.24
CA TYR A 22 3.27 -24.13 7.21
C TYR A 22 3.63 -23.66 5.79
N VAL A 23 3.54 -24.54 4.79
CA VAL A 23 3.83 -24.21 3.38
C VAL A 23 2.91 -23.10 2.87
N SER A 24 1.61 -23.17 3.18
CA SER A 24 0.64 -22.14 2.81
C SER A 24 0.96 -20.80 3.46
N SER A 25 1.30 -20.78 4.76
CA SER A 25 1.65 -19.55 5.47
C SER A 25 2.91 -18.88 4.89
N TYR A 26 3.91 -19.68 4.53
CA TYR A 26 5.15 -19.20 3.89
C TYR A 26 4.85 -18.58 2.52
N PHE A 27 4.02 -19.26 1.71
CA PHE A 27 3.60 -18.74 0.42
C PHE A 27 2.83 -17.41 0.53
N CYS A 28 1.91 -17.30 1.49
CA CYS A 28 1.19 -16.05 1.77
C CYS A 28 2.15 -14.91 2.15
N LEU A 29 3.15 -15.19 2.98
CA LEU A 29 4.16 -14.20 3.38
C LEU A 29 4.97 -13.73 2.17
N CYS A 30 5.40 -14.64 1.29
CA CYS A 30 6.10 -14.29 0.05
C CYS A 30 5.25 -13.38 -0.86
N LEU A 31 3.96 -13.67 -1.01
CA LEU A 31 3.06 -12.81 -1.79
C LEU A 31 2.93 -11.41 -1.19
N LEU A 32 2.81 -11.31 0.14
CA LEU A 32 2.73 -10.02 0.83
C LEU A 32 4.00 -9.19 0.63
N VAL A 33 5.17 -9.82 0.69
CA VAL A 33 6.46 -9.17 0.43
C VAL A 33 6.50 -8.59 -0.99
N VAL A 34 6.10 -9.38 -2.00
CA VAL A 34 6.07 -8.91 -3.40
C VAL A 34 5.07 -7.76 -3.58
N ILE A 35 3.89 -7.86 -2.98
CA ILE A 35 2.88 -6.80 -3.02
C ILE A 35 3.43 -5.51 -2.40
N ALA A 36 4.07 -5.61 -1.23
CA ALA A 36 4.65 -4.49 -0.53
C ALA A 36 5.77 -3.80 -1.34
N GLN A 37 6.69 -4.58 -1.91
CA GLN A 37 7.75 -4.05 -2.80
C GLN A 37 7.16 -3.37 -4.05
N HIS A 38 6.17 -4.00 -4.69
CA HIS A 38 5.53 -3.43 -5.86
C HIS A 38 4.83 -2.11 -5.54
N ASN A 39 4.15 -2.02 -4.39
CA ASN A 39 3.50 -0.79 -3.93
C ASN A 39 4.52 0.32 -3.68
N ASN A 40 5.65 0.01 -3.03
CA ASN A 40 6.74 0.96 -2.82
C ASN A 40 7.31 1.47 -4.15
N PHE A 41 7.53 0.58 -5.12
CA PHE A 41 7.98 0.97 -6.46
C PHE A 41 7.00 1.91 -7.16
N LEU A 42 5.69 1.58 -7.12
CA LEU A 42 4.64 2.43 -7.71
C LEU A 42 4.59 3.82 -7.05
N LEU A 43 4.75 3.91 -5.73
CA LEU A 43 4.78 5.19 -5.02
C LEU A 43 5.95 6.06 -5.47
N THR A 44 7.16 5.48 -5.52
CA THR A 44 8.36 6.16 -5.99
C THR A 44 8.18 6.67 -7.42
N LEU A 45 7.65 5.82 -8.31
CA LEU A 45 7.38 6.20 -9.70
C LEU A 45 6.36 7.33 -9.80
N VAL A 46 5.24 7.25 -9.08
CA VAL A 46 4.21 8.30 -9.09
C VAL A 46 4.75 9.61 -8.55
N SER A 47 5.57 9.57 -7.49
CA SER A 47 6.23 10.77 -6.96
C SER A 47 7.16 11.41 -8.00
N ALA A 48 8.03 10.61 -8.63
CA ALA A 48 8.95 11.09 -9.66
C ALA A 48 8.22 11.66 -10.88
N ILE A 49 7.16 11.00 -11.35
CA ILE A 49 6.34 11.47 -12.47
C ILE A 49 5.68 12.82 -12.16
N ARG A 50 5.11 12.98 -10.96
CA ARG A 50 4.49 14.25 -10.55
C ARG A 50 5.52 15.35 -10.40
N PHE A 51 6.71 15.03 -9.88
CA PHE A 51 7.82 15.96 -9.81
C PHE A 51 8.22 16.44 -11.21
N LEU A 52 8.41 15.52 -12.16
CA LEU A 52 8.79 15.84 -13.54
C LEU A 52 7.73 16.70 -14.25
N ILE A 53 6.45 16.37 -14.13
CA ILE A 53 5.38 17.17 -14.76
C ILE A 53 5.36 18.60 -14.17
N TYR A 54 5.56 18.75 -12.87
CA TYR A 54 5.46 20.06 -12.21
C TYR A 54 6.67 20.97 -12.50
N PHE A 55 7.89 20.42 -12.47
CA PHE A 55 9.12 21.21 -12.63
C PHE A 55 9.66 21.22 -14.06
N CYS A 56 9.28 20.26 -14.90
CA CYS A 56 9.68 20.15 -16.30
C CYS A 56 8.45 20.00 -17.20
N PRO A 57 7.71 21.09 -17.48
CA PRO A 57 6.50 21.04 -18.32
C PRO A 57 6.77 20.45 -19.72
N ASN A 58 7.99 20.59 -20.25
CA ASN A 58 8.40 19.96 -21.51
C ASN A 58 8.36 18.41 -21.48
N SER A 59 8.39 17.80 -20.30
CA SER A 59 8.31 16.34 -20.12
C SER A 59 6.87 15.81 -20.18
N GLU A 60 5.86 16.65 -20.07
CA GLU A 60 4.44 16.26 -20.01
C GLU A 60 4.02 15.39 -21.21
N LYS A 61 4.50 15.73 -22.41
CA LYS A 61 4.20 14.99 -23.64
C LYS A 61 4.71 13.56 -23.65
N HIS A 62 5.77 13.26 -22.91
CA HIS A 62 6.39 11.93 -22.81
C HIS A 62 5.88 11.15 -21.59
N VAL A 63 5.51 11.88 -20.53
CA VAL A 63 5.30 11.36 -19.18
C VAL A 63 3.81 11.19 -18.81
N THR A 64 2.87 11.61 -19.67
CA THR A 64 1.43 11.36 -19.46
C THR A 64 1.14 9.85 -19.31
N VAL A 65 0.82 9.43 -18.09
CA VAL A 65 0.48 8.05 -17.76
C VAL A 65 -1.00 7.81 -18.02
N THR A 66 -1.32 7.22 -19.17
CA THR A 66 -2.67 6.73 -19.46
C THR A 66 -3.02 5.53 -18.58
N GLU A 67 -4.30 5.31 -18.26
CA GLU A 67 -4.78 4.12 -17.53
C GLU A 67 -4.28 2.80 -18.15
N LYS A 68 -4.20 2.74 -19.48
CA LYS A 68 -3.61 1.61 -20.21
C LYS A 68 -2.16 1.36 -19.78
N ARG A 69 -1.31 2.39 -19.72
CA ARG A 69 0.09 2.28 -19.30
C ARG A 69 0.21 1.82 -17.84
N LEU A 70 -0.66 2.31 -16.96
CA LEU A 70 -0.67 1.87 -15.56
C LEU A 70 -1.08 0.40 -15.42
N LYS A 71 -2.06 -0.06 -16.20
CA LYS A 71 -2.47 -1.48 -16.22
C LYS A 71 -1.32 -2.38 -16.71
N TRP A 72 -0.64 -1.96 -17.78
CA TRP A 72 0.55 -2.63 -18.31
C TRP A 72 1.69 -2.69 -17.29
N LEU A 73 1.96 -1.57 -16.59
CA LEU A 73 3.00 -1.50 -15.57
C LEU A 73 2.74 -2.48 -14.41
N LYS A 74 1.48 -2.58 -13.96
CA LYS A 74 1.09 -3.57 -12.94
C LYS A 74 1.26 -5.00 -13.47
N MET A 75 0.75 -5.26 -14.67
CA MET A 75 0.76 -6.59 -15.28
C MET A 75 2.18 -7.14 -15.51
N ILE A 76 3.14 -6.28 -15.88
CA ILE A 76 4.54 -6.67 -16.08
C ILE A 76 5.33 -6.62 -14.76
N GLY A 77 5.06 -5.64 -13.91
CA GLY A 77 5.86 -5.41 -12.70
C GLY A 77 5.71 -6.51 -11.64
N TYR A 78 4.51 -7.07 -11.44
CA TYR A 78 4.33 -8.18 -10.49
C TYR A 78 5.16 -9.43 -10.84
N PRO A 79 5.04 -10.03 -12.05
CA PRO A 79 5.83 -11.21 -12.39
C PRO A 79 7.33 -10.90 -12.42
N PHE A 80 7.74 -9.70 -12.84
CA PHE A 80 9.14 -9.28 -12.81
C PHE A 80 9.72 -9.28 -11.38
N LEU A 81 9.00 -8.72 -10.41
CA LEU A 81 9.43 -8.70 -9.01
C LEU A 81 9.45 -10.10 -8.40
N ILE A 82 8.50 -10.97 -8.76
CA ILE A 82 8.50 -12.37 -8.32
C ILE A 82 9.76 -13.11 -8.81
N ILE A 83 10.12 -12.93 -10.09
CA ILE A 83 11.32 -13.54 -10.68
C ILE A 83 12.58 -12.99 -10.00
N LEU A 84 12.64 -11.67 -9.76
CA LEU A 84 13.76 -11.02 -9.10
C LEU A 84 13.92 -11.51 -7.65
N ASP A 85 12.83 -11.60 -6.89
CA ASP A 85 12.85 -12.11 -5.52
C ASP A 85 13.24 -13.59 -5.45
N PHE A 86 12.75 -14.42 -6.37
CA PHE A 86 13.14 -15.84 -6.45
C PHE A 86 14.63 -15.98 -6.79
N PHE A 87 15.14 -15.15 -7.69
CA PHE A 87 16.56 -15.13 -8.05
C PHE A 87 17.43 -14.64 -6.89
N VAL A 88 17.00 -13.61 -6.16
CA VAL A 88 17.69 -13.08 -4.96
C VAL A 88 17.66 -14.10 -3.82
N LEU A 89 16.57 -14.86 -3.62
CA LEU A 89 16.52 -15.92 -2.62
C LEU A 89 17.47 -17.08 -2.95
N GLY A 90 17.69 -17.34 -4.23
CA GLY A 90 18.58 -18.40 -4.72
C GLY A 90 20.06 -18.00 -4.89
N THR A 91 20.41 -16.72 -4.69
CA THR A 91 21.77 -16.21 -4.91
C THR A 91 22.26 -15.40 -3.71
N VAL A 92 23.58 -15.30 -3.52
CA VAL A 92 24.20 -14.46 -2.49
C VAL A 92 24.20 -12.96 -2.88
N LEU A 93 23.27 -12.54 -3.74
CA LEU A 93 23.22 -11.15 -4.19
C LEU A 93 23.14 -10.22 -2.98
N PRO A 94 23.96 -9.16 -2.94
CA PRO A 94 24.19 -8.51 -1.68
C PRO A 94 23.00 -7.62 -1.31
N GLN A 95 22.68 -7.61 -0.02
CA GLN A 95 21.59 -6.88 0.63
C GLN A 95 21.60 -5.36 0.31
N TRP A 96 22.67 -4.83 -0.27
CA TRP A 96 22.78 -3.46 -0.80
C TRP A 96 21.62 -3.05 -1.70
N SER A 97 21.06 -3.97 -2.50
CA SER A 97 19.91 -3.65 -3.36
C SER A 97 18.69 -3.17 -2.56
N PHE A 98 18.45 -3.75 -1.38
CA PHE A 98 17.37 -3.35 -0.47
C PHE A 98 17.56 -1.92 0.06
N PHE A 99 18.78 -1.61 0.53
CA PHE A 99 19.11 -0.27 1.01
C PHE A 99 18.96 0.79 -0.07
N VAL A 100 19.30 0.47 -1.33
CA VAL A 100 19.14 1.38 -2.46
C VAL A 100 17.66 1.68 -2.73
N PHE A 101 16.79 0.68 -2.74
CA PHE A 101 15.34 0.90 -2.94
C PHE A 101 14.71 1.70 -1.80
N ASP A 102 15.13 1.44 -0.56
CA ASP A 102 14.65 2.17 0.62
C ASP A 102 15.13 3.61 0.63
N ALA A 103 16.40 3.86 0.32
CA ALA A 103 16.93 5.21 0.18
C ALA A 103 16.24 5.97 -0.95
N LEU A 104 16.00 5.32 -2.09
CA LEU A 104 15.26 5.90 -3.21
C LEU A 104 13.83 6.32 -2.79
N LEU A 105 13.17 5.51 -1.97
CA LEU A 105 11.83 5.84 -1.46
C LEU A 105 11.86 7.03 -0.50
N VAL A 106 12.87 7.11 0.38
CA VAL A 106 13.07 8.29 1.25
C VAL A 106 13.31 9.56 0.42
N VAL A 107 14.16 9.50 -0.60
CA VAL A 107 14.36 10.62 -1.55
C VAL A 107 13.04 11.00 -2.23
N SER A 108 12.23 10.02 -2.62
CA SER A 108 10.93 10.26 -3.25
C SER A 108 9.94 10.98 -2.34
N ALA A 109 10.03 10.80 -1.02
CA ALA A 109 9.24 11.53 -0.04
C ALA A 109 9.63 12.99 0.05
N PHE A 110 10.94 13.28 0.07
CA PHE A 110 11.43 14.65 0.02
C PHE A 110 11.04 15.36 -1.27
N LEU A 111 11.09 14.68 -2.42
CA LEU A 111 10.64 15.22 -3.71
C LEU A 111 9.13 15.56 -3.72
N TYR A 112 8.33 14.92 -2.88
CA TYR A 112 6.90 15.16 -2.80
C TYR A 112 6.52 16.40 -1.98
N ILE A 113 7.36 16.83 -1.04
CA ILE A 113 7.11 18.01 -0.20
C ILE A 113 6.97 19.30 -1.04
N PRO A 114 7.89 19.61 -2.00
CA PRO A 114 7.76 20.75 -2.90
C PRO A 114 6.45 20.74 -3.72
N ILE A 115 6.02 19.55 -4.15
CA ILE A 115 4.79 19.37 -4.93
C ILE A 115 3.55 19.73 -4.10
N VAL A 116 3.51 19.29 -2.84
CA VAL A 116 2.38 19.63 -1.95
C VAL A 116 2.35 21.12 -1.65
N HIS A 117 3.51 21.73 -1.45
CA HIS A 117 3.60 23.17 -1.23
C HIS A 117 3.08 23.94 -2.45
N SER A 118 3.50 23.54 -3.65
CA SER A 118 3.18 24.24 -4.89
C SER A 118 1.70 24.12 -5.28
N ILE A 119 1.08 22.97 -4.99
CA ILE A 119 -0.34 22.72 -5.26
C ILE A 119 -1.27 23.49 -4.32
N ARG A 120 -0.83 23.83 -3.10
CA ARG A 120 -1.64 24.67 -2.20
C ARG A 120 -1.98 26.02 -2.83
N ALA A 121 -1.18 26.49 -3.79
CA ALA A 121 -1.46 27.71 -4.54
C ALA A 121 -2.63 27.59 -5.53
N VAL A 122 -2.99 26.38 -5.98
CA VAL A 122 -4.04 26.13 -7.00
C VAL A 122 -5.31 25.49 -6.40
N ARG A 123 -5.42 25.51 -5.07
CA ARG A 123 -6.43 24.78 -4.28
C ARG A 123 -7.85 25.33 -4.41
N TYR A 124 -8.04 26.47 -5.08
CA TYR A 124 -9.34 27.11 -5.28
C TYR A 124 -10.26 26.39 -6.28
N LEU A 125 -9.73 25.42 -7.04
CA LEU A 125 -10.52 24.66 -8.01
C LEU A 125 -11.42 23.60 -7.32
N PRO A 126 -12.75 23.62 -7.52
CA PRO A 126 -13.71 22.73 -6.85
C PRO A 126 -13.43 21.23 -7.06
N SER A 127 -12.94 20.86 -8.25
CA SER A 127 -12.58 19.47 -8.61
C SER A 127 -11.44 18.92 -7.75
N ILE A 128 -10.51 19.78 -7.33
CA ILE A 128 -9.40 19.43 -6.43
C ILE A 128 -9.89 19.34 -4.98
N GLN A 129 -10.97 20.03 -4.61
CA GLN A 129 -11.50 20.07 -3.25
C GLN A 129 -12.34 18.82 -2.91
N ALA A 130 -13.05 18.26 -3.88
CA ALA A 130 -13.96 17.13 -3.70
C ALA A 130 -13.27 15.76 -3.56
N ASN A 131 -12.18 15.51 -4.30
CA ASN A 131 -11.38 14.28 -4.23
C ASN A 131 -9.90 14.66 -4.26
N GLN A 132 -9.19 14.58 -3.13
CA GLN A 132 -7.75 14.91 -3.05
C GLN A 132 -6.88 13.64 -3.12
N PRO A 133 -6.70 12.96 -4.29
CA PRO A 133 -5.83 11.78 -4.43
C PRO A 133 -4.40 12.06 -3.94
N GLN A 134 -3.99 13.33 -3.97
CA GLN A 134 -2.67 13.79 -3.57
C GLN A 134 -2.43 13.73 -2.06
N ARG A 135 -3.48 13.97 -1.26
CA ARG A 135 -3.36 13.90 0.21
C ARG A 135 -3.11 12.46 0.66
N TYR A 136 -3.78 11.49 0.05
CA TYR A 136 -3.58 10.06 0.36
C TYR A 136 -2.13 9.64 0.10
N ILE A 137 -1.62 9.96 -1.10
CA ILE A 137 -0.25 9.60 -1.50
C ILE A 137 0.78 10.28 -0.59
N MET A 138 0.55 11.54 -0.19
CA MET A 138 1.44 12.25 0.73
C MET A 138 1.53 11.54 2.09
N TRP A 139 0.39 11.30 2.75
CA TRP A 139 0.38 10.69 4.09
C TRP A 139 0.94 9.28 4.06
N GLN A 140 0.64 8.53 3.01
CA GLN A 140 1.21 7.21 2.82
C GLN A 140 2.73 7.27 2.66
N LEU A 141 3.24 8.15 1.81
CA LEU A 141 4.67 8.29 1.54
C LEU A 141 5.44 8.75 2.79
N VAL A 142 4.92 9.74 3.52
CA VAL A 142 5.50 10.21 4.79
C VAL A 142 5.52 9.09 5.83
N SER A 143 4.42 8.34 5.99
CA SER A 143 4.33 7.27 6.99
C SER A 143 5.33 6.15 6.69
N ILE A 144 5.43 5.72 5.43
CA ILE A 144 6.40 4.69 5.01
C ILE A 144 7.83 5.21 5.21
N SER A 145 8.13 6.45 4.82
CA SER A 145 9.48 7.01 4.99
C SER A 145 9.91 7.13 6.45
N VAL A 146 9.00 7.47 7.37
CA VAL A 146 9.30 7.52 8.80
C VAL A 146 9.68 6.14 9.33
N ILE A 147 8.94 5.09 8.96
CA ILE A 147 9.24 3.71 9.36
C ILE A 147 10.62 3.28 8.85
N LYS A 148 10.93 3.56 7.58
CA LYS A 148 12.25 3.26 6.98
C LYS A 148 13.39 4.01 7.67
N PHE A 149 13.17 5.28 8.04
CA PHE A 149 14.16 6.06 8.79
C PHE A 149 14.49 5.43 10.15
N VAL A 150 13.48 4.89 10.85
CA VAL A 150 13.69 4.19 12.13
C VAL A 150 14.57 2.95 11.95
N TYR A 151 14.38 2.18 10.87
CA TYR A 151 15.23 1.02 10.59
C TYR A 151 16.68 1.43 10.29
N ILE A 152 16.88 2.49 9.51
CA ILE A 152 18.23 3.01 9.21
C ILE A 152 18.92 3.44 10.50
N ILE A 153 18.24 4.17 11.39
CA ILE A 153 18.78 4.58 12.69
C ILE A 153 19.14 3.34 13.54
N TYR A 154 18.25 2.35 13.60
CA TYR A 154 18.51 1.11 14.36
C TYR A 154 19.77 0.39 13.86
N ILE A 155 19.93 0.27 12.55
CA ILE A 155 21.10 -0.37 11.93
C ILE A 155 22.37 0.44 12.24
N CYS A 156 22.32 1.77 12.13
CA CYS A 156 23.46 2.64 12.44
C CYS A 156 23.88 2.58 13.92
N LEU A 157 22.95 2.38 14.85
CA LEU A 157 23.24 2.36 16.29
C LEU A 157 23.74 1.02 16.82
N THR A 158 23.37 -0.08 16.18
CA THR A 158 23.66 -1.42 16.70
C THR A 158 24.97 -2.00 16.14
N ASP A 159 25.54 -1.38 15.09
CA ASP A 159 26.71 -1.86 14.30
C ASP A 159 26.61 -3.34 13.84
N GLU A 160 25.41 -3.92 13.94
CA GLU A 160 25.16 -5.33 13.72
C GLU A 160 24.48 -5.50 12.36
N GLN A 161 25.30 -5.69 11.31
CA GLN A 161 24.81 -5.99 9.96
C GLN A 161 24.38 -7.47 9.83
N SER A 162 23.54 -7.94 10.75
CA SER A 162 23.04 -9.31 10.72
C SER A 162 21.94 -9.47 9.67
N GLU A 163 22.10 -10.46 8.79
CA GLU A 163 21.12 -10.82 7.75
C GLU A 163 19.73 -11.10 8.35
N ARG A 164 19.68 -11.54 9.61
CA ARG A 164 18.43 -11.82 10.33
C ARG A 164 17.59 -10.55 10.56
N PHE A 165 18.22 -9.42 10.89
CA PHE A 165 17.49 -8.16 11.12
C PHE A 165 16.88 -7.62 9.84
N VAL A 166 17.62 -7.70 8.72
CA VAL A 166 17.11 -7.32 7.40
C VAL A 166 15.89 -8.17 7.03
N PHE A 167 15.94 -9.48 7.29
CA PHE A 167 14.79 -10.36 7.10
C PHE A 167 13.59 -9.93 7.96
N TYR A 168 13.79 -9.65 9.25
CA TYR A 168 12.72 -9.18 10.13
C TYR A 168 12.08 -7.86 9.67
N PHE A 169 12.87 -6.86 9.28
CA PHE A 169 12.34 -5.60 8.75
C PHE A 169 11.54 -5.82 7.47
N ARG A 170 11.98 -6.72 6.60
CA ARG A 170 11.25 -7.07 5.38
C ARG A 170 9.89 -7.70 5.69
N VAL A 171 9.80 -8.57 6.70
CA VAL A 171 8.53 -9.15 7.16
C VAL A 171 7.64 -8.07 7.79
N ILE A 172 8.19 -7.19 8.62
CA ILE A 172 7.44 -6.08 9.23
C ILE A 172 6.87 -5.18 8.14
N ASP A 173 7.66 -4.83 7.12
CA ASP A 173 7.20 -4.00 6.01
C ASP A 173 6.12 -4.67 5.15
N ALA A 174 6.29 -5.96 4.86
CA ALA A 174 5.30 -6.74 4.12
C ALA A 174 3.93 -6.71 4.81
N MET A 175 3.91 -6.69 6.14
CA MET A 175 2.69 -6.52 6.93
C MET A 175 2.26 -5.05 6.99
N ALA A 176 3.16 -4.13 7.31
CA ALA A 176 2.82 -2.73 7.60
C ALA A 176 2.30 -1.97 6.36
N ILE A 177 2.89 -2.18 5.18
CA ILE A 177 2.54 -1.43 3.96
C ILE A 177 1.04 -1.56 3.57
N PRO A 178 0.44 -2.75 3.46
CA PRO A 178 -0.99 -2.85 3.16
C PRO A 178 -1.87 -2.18 4.23
N PHE A 179 -1.51 -2.28 5.52
CA PHE A 179 -2.22 -1.57 6.58
C PHE A 179 -2.08 -0.06 6.46
N LEU A 180 -0.88 0.46 6.18
CA LEU A 180 -0.62 1.89 5.99
C LEU A 180 -1.38 2.45 4.78
N ILE A 181 -1.47 1.69 3.69
CA ILE A 181 -2.31 2.04 2.54
C ILE A 181 -3.77 2.22 2.97
N GLN A 182 -4.32 1.24 3.68
CA GLN A 182 -5.71 1.26 4.12
C GLN A 182 -5.98 2.37 5.14
N ILE A 183 -5.09 2.55 6.12
CA ILE A 183 -5.21 3.61 7.14
C ILE A 183 -5.08 4.99 6.49
N SER A 184 -4.15 5.17 5.55
CA SER A 184 -4.00 6.44 4.82
C SER A 184 -5.24 6.74 3.97
N TYR A 185 -5.82 5.71 3.35
CA TYR A 185 -7.08 5.81 2.62
C TYR A 185 -8.26 6.15 3.53
N LEU A 186 -8.41 5.48 4.67
CA LEU A 186 -9.50 5.73 5.60
C LEU A 186 -9.38 7.10 6.26
N GLY A 187 -8.20 7.46 6.78
CA GLY A 187 -7.98 8.71 7.51
C GLY A 187 -8.12 9.97 6.65
N CYS A 188 -7.89 9.85 5.34
CA CYS A 188 -8.06 10.98 4.42
C CYS A 188 -9.49 11.05 3.82
N ASN A 189 -10.28 9.98 3.86
CA ASN A 189 -11.71 10.03 3.55
C ASN A 189 -12.50 10.40 4.81
N ARG A 190 -12.64 11.71 5.05
CA ARG A 190 -13.30 12.28 6.25
C ARG A 190 -14.66 11.65 6.54
N ARG A 191 -15.48 11.36 5.51
CA ARG A 191 -16.80 10.74 5.68
C ARG A 191 -16.66 9.31 6.21
N THR A 192 -15.83 8.50 5.56
CA THR A 192 -15.56 7.12 5.99
C THR A 192 -14.91 7.04 7.36
N MET A 193 -13.96 7.94 7.68
CA MET A 193 -13.34 8.03 8.99
C MET A 193 -14.38 8.34 10.08
N ILE A 194 -15.29 9.28 9.84
CA ILE A 194 -16.36 9.61 10.80
C ILE A 194 -17.28 8.41 11.00
N THR A 195 -17.66 7.68 9.94
CA THR A 195 -18.49 6.47 10.03
C THR A 195 -17.79 5.36 10.84
N VAL A 196 -16.49 5.14 10.60
CA VAL A 196 -15.68 4.16 11.35
C VAL A 196 -15.52 4.59 12.81
N LEU A 197 -15.26 5.87 13.09
CA LEU A 197 -15.20 6.37 14.47
C LEU A 197 -16.55 6.31 15.18
N GLN A 198 -17.66 6.48 14.46
CA GLN A 198 -19.00 6.31 14.98
C GLN A 198 -19.33 4.85 15.26
N SER A 199 -18.85 3.90 14.46
CA SER A 199 -18.99 2.47 14.77
C SER A 199 -18.16 2.08 16.01
N PHE A 200 -16.99 2.70 16.22
CA PHE A 200 -16.17 2.48 17.43
C PHE A 200 -16.69 3.19 18.70
N LYS A 201 -17.66 4.11 18.63
CA LYS A 201 -18.31 4.65 19.84
C LYS A 201 -19.17 3.55 20.47
N CYS A 202 -18.71 3.07 21.63
CA CYS A 202 -19.26 1.95 22.39
C CYS A 202 -20.79 2.03 22.60
N GLY A 203 -21.46 0.99 22.13
CA GLY A 203 -22.89 0.72 22.33
C GLY A 203 -23.47 -0.22 21.27
N ASN A 204 -23.02 -0.11 20.02
CA ASN A 204 -23.65 -0.80 18.88
C ASN A 204 -22.74 -1.78 18.10
N PHE A 205 -21.45 -1.93 18.45
CA PHE A 205 -20.53 -2.80 17.69
C PHE A 205 -20.96 -4.27 17.67
N TRP A 206 -21.49 -4.77 18.79
CA TRP A 206 -22.08 -6.11 18.89
C TRP A 206 -23.39 -6.26 18.10
N LYS A 207 -24.15 -5.16 17.95
CA LYS A 207 -25.41 -5.15 17.19
C LYS A 207 -25.16 -5.21 15.68
N VAL A 208 -24.08 -4.60 15.20
CA VAL A 208 -23.67 -4.60 13.78
C VAL A 208 -23.07 -5.95 13.36
N CYS A 209 -22.36 -6.63 14.25
CA CYS A 209 -21.77 -7.94 13.94
C CYS A 209 -22.80 -9.08 13.97
N CYS A 210 -23.89 -8.94 14.74
CA CYS A 210 -24.92 -9.99 14.91
C CYS A 210 -26.22 -9.76 14.12
N CYS A 211 -26.42 -8.63 13.44
CA CYS A 211 -27.59 -8.37 12.60
C CYS A 211 -27.21 -7.56 11.34
N PRO A 212 -27.12 -8.17 10.15
CA PRO A 212 -26.79 -7.48 8.89
C PRO A 212 -27.90 -6.58 8.33
N CYS A 213 -29.04 -6.48 9.02
CA CYS A 213 -30.26 -5.85 8.51
C CYS A 213 -30.45 -4.42 9.04
N ILE A 214 -29.43 -3.57 8.93
CA ILE A 214 -29.61 -2.13 9.04
C ILE A 214 -29.64 -1.57 7.63
N GLU A 215 -30.83 -1.12 7.27
CA GLU A 215 -31.22 -0.48 6.02
C GLU A 215 -30.19 0.56 5.59
N THR A 216 -29.55 0.29 4.45
CA THR A 216 -28.70 1.25 3.76
C THR A 216 -29.56 2.40 3.27
N ASN A 217 -29.58 3.52 3.99
CA ASN A 217 -29.86 4.81 3.36
C ASN A 217 -28.72 5.08 2.35
N ARG A 218 -28.89 4.55 1.14
CA ARG A 218 -28.17 5.01 -0.05
C ARG A 218 -28.46 6.49 -0.16
N ILE A 219 -27.44 7.32 0.03
CA ILE A 219 -27.48 8.70 -0.45
C ILE A 219 -27.51 8.59 -1.97
N GLU A 220 -28.65 8.92 -2.58
CA GLU A 220 -28.79 9.05 -4.02
C GLU A 220 -27.71 10.02 -4.55
N PRO A 221 -27.10 9.74 -5.71
CA PRO A 221 -26.27 10.73 -6.37
C PRO A 221 -27.15 11.95 -6.68
N GLU A 222 -26.67 13.12 -6.27
CA GLU A 222 -27.24 14.43 -6.58
C GLU A 222 -27.22 14.61 -8.10
N VAL A 223 -28.31 14.21 -8.75
CA VAL A 223 -28.63 14.56 -10.14
C VAL A 223 -29.52 15.81 -10.07
N GLU A 224 -29.30 16.73 -11.02
CA GLU A 224 -30.09 17.95 -11.28
C GLU A 224 -29.82 19.21 -10.45
N LEU A 225 -28.69 19.88 -10.76
CA LEU A 225 -28.68 21.34 -10.92
C LEU A 225 -27.79 21.75 -12.10
N ALA A 226 -28.03 21.16 -13.27
CA ALA A 226 -27.38 21.54 -14.52
C ALA A 226 -28.35 21.54 -15.71
N GLU A 227 -29.64 21.84 -15.47
CA GLU A 227 -30.67 21.95 -16.52
C GLU A 227 -31.13 23.40 -16.77
N SER A 228 -30.33 24.43 -16.46
CA SER A 228 -30.80 25.81 -16.69
C SER A 228 -29.82 26.81 -17.31
N THR A 229 -28.66 26.41 -17.82
CA THR A 229 -27.84 27.30 -18.65
C THR A 229 -27.32 26.56 -19.86
N GLY A 230 -28.13 26.54 -20.91
CA GLY A 230 -27.75 26.01 -22.22
C GLY A 230 -26.61 26.81 -22.83
N LEU A 231 -25.39 26.31 -22.71
CA LEU A 231 -24.26 26.72 -23.54
C LEU A 231 -23.40 25.50 -23.93
N PRO A 232 -22.96 25.42 -25.20
CA PRO A 232 -22.38 24.21 -25.78
C PRO A 232 -20.95 23.95 -25.29
N LEU A 233 -20.66 22.66 -25.13
CA LEU A 233 -19.34 22.10 -24.86
C LEU A 233 -18.35 22.39 -26.00
N TYR A 234 -17.24 23.04 -25.66
CA TYR A 234 -15.94 22.92 -26.33
C TYR A 234 -14.89 22.49 -25.31
#